data_AF-A0A2C9LVY6-F1
#
_entry.id   AF-A0A2C9LVY6-F1
#
_cell.length_a   1.000
_cell.length_b   1.000
_cell.length_c   1.000
_cell.angle_alpha   90.00
_cell.angle_beta   90.00
_cell.angle_gamma   90.00
#
_symmetry.space_group_name_H-M   'P 1'
#
loop_
_entity.id
_entity.type
_entity.pdbx_description
1 polymer ?
#
loop_
_entity_poly.entity_id
_entity_poly.type
_entity_poly.pdbx_seq_one_letter_code
_entity_poly.pdbx_strand_id
1 'polypeptide(L)'
;MAKYYLHGTLFPHEEDATHEFKGHRKICQEEIADMNEKTRKSVSRNICGFLNTGKGGTVYCGVDDTGIIMGIKLTQYQRDHVVGSLHDLMSRYTPPVPRDRYSIRFVPVLDSNIPLERREDLCMYDPKKHVDGQSRKALHLFRSQRRCWCDEDAKKMAFECGVIICDYIIEVIVHPWNADQCQGGIGDLLNVHPIYADEAGKFYFRRLASLRKYSLYEVTLWAELEASRRSQELIESLKNQIKELELSKDSSRQTSDSDNNDGEYY
;
A
#
# COMPACT_ATOMS: atom_id res chain seq x y z
N MET A 1 -3.84 14.24 -19.01
CA MET A 1 -2.40 14.52 -18.83
C MET A 1 -1.76 13.38 -18.06
N ALA A 2 -0.61 12.90 -18.52
CA ALA A 2 0.16 11.86 -17.82
C ALA A 2 0.83 12.44 -16.56
N LYS A 3 0.92 11.63 -15.48
CA LYS A 3 1.54 12.05 -14.21
C LYS A 3 3.07 12.01 -14.32
N TYR A 4 3.75 13.06 -13.87
CA TYR A 4 5.21 13.14 -13.76
C TYR A 4 5.64 14.03 -12.61
N TYR A 5 6.93 13.95 -12.25
CA TYR A 5 7.58 14.84 -11.28
C TYR A 5 8.73 15.61 -11.93
N LEU A 6 9.13 16.73 -11.33
CA LEU A 6 10.27 17.53 -11.81
C LEU A 6 11.47 17.35 -10.90
N HIS A 7 12.63 17.07 -11.49
CA HIS A 7 13.88 16.94 -10.76
C HIS A 7 14.28 18.25 -10.09
N GLY A 8 14.76 18.17 -8.85
CA GLY A 8 15.25 19.31 -8.07
C GLY A 8 14.16 20.20 -7.46
N THR A 9 12.88 19.89 -7.66
CA THR A 9 11.77 20.63 -7.05
C THR A 9 11.32 19.99 -5.75
N LEU A 10 10.69 20.77 -4.87
CA LEU A 10 10.04 20.27 -3.66
C LEU A 10 8.88 19.34 -4.02
N PHE A 11 8.75 18.25 -3.26
CA PHE A 11 7.65 17.32 -3.39
C PHE A 11 6.33 18.01 -2.97
N PRO A 12 5.20 17.77 -3.66
CA PRO A 12 3.94 18.46 -3.36
C PRO A 12 3.32 18.15 -1.99
N HIS A 13 3.81 17.12 -1.32
CA HIS A 13 3.33 16.66 -0.02
C HIS A 13 4.47 16.79 1.00
N GLU A 14 4.11 16.87 2.28
CA GLU A 14 5.04 16.69 3.39
C GLU A 14 4.94 15.26 3.93
N GLU A 15 5.94 14.79 4.67
CA GLU A 15 5.82 13.52 5.38
C GLU A 15 4.76 13.64 6.47
N ASP A 16 3.79 12.72 6.47
CA ASP A 16 2.67 12.75 7.40
C ASP A 16 2.17 11.33 7.72
N ALA A 17 0.94 11.23 8.24
CA ALA A 17 0.31 9.96 8.62
C ALA A 17 0.05 9.01 7.44
N THR A 18 0.19 9.48 6.20
CA THR A 18 -0.12 8.79 4.94
C THR A 18 0.95 8.96 3.86
N HIS A 19 1.96 9.81 4.06
CA HIS A 19 3.04 10.07 3.10
C HIS A 19 4.40 9.85 3.78
N GLU A 20 5.30 9.10 3.13
CA GLU A 20 6.67 8.84 3.60
C GLU A 20 7.66 8.96 2.43
N PHE A 21 8.84 9.56 2.67
CA PHE A 21 9.89 9.72 1.68
C PHE A 21 11.08 8.81 1.95
N LYS A 22 11.67 8.29 0.87
CA LYS A 22 12.90 7.50 0.92
C LYS A 22 13.77 7.86 -0.28
N GLY A 23 15.02 8.25 -0.04
CA GLY A 23 15.99 8.47 -1.13
C GLY A 23 16.49 7.19 -1.83
N HIS A 24 15.89 6.03 -1.56
CA HIS A 24 16.37 4.73 -2.05
C HIS A 24 15.23 3.75 -2.31
N ARG A 25 15.52 2.70 -3.09
CA ARG A 25 14.57 1.62 -3.43
C ARG A 25 14.73 0.32 -2.64
N LYS A 26 15.43 0.34 -1.49
CA LYS A 26 15.64 -0.87 -0.65
C LYS A 26 14.34 -1.24 0.08
N ILE A 27 13.72 -2.34 -0.33
CA ILE A 27 12.37 -2.71 0.07
C ILE A 27 12.36 -3.41 1.43
N CYS A 28 13.19 -4.46 1.59
CA CYS A 28 13.24 -5.26 2.81
C CYS A 28 14.50 -5.02 3.65
N GLN A 29 14.49 -5.46 4.91
CA GLN A 29 15.59 -5.26 5.85
C GLN A 29 16.92 -5.89 5.37
N GLU A 30 16.85 -7.05 4.72
CA GLU A 30 18.02 -7.83 4.27
C GLU A 30 18.79 -7.17 3.12
N GLU A 31 18.20 -6.19 2.42
CA GLU A 31 18.86 -5.41 1.36
C GLU A 31 19.76 -4.28 1.91
N ILE A 32 19.72 -4.04 3.23
CA ILE A 32 20.50 -3.00 3.89
C ILE A 32 21.84 -3.57 4.31
N ALA A 33 22.92 -2.91 3.86
CA ALA A 33 24.29 -3.40 3.98
C ALA A 33 24.89 -3.21 5.38
N ASP A 34 24.38 -2.25 6.17
CA ASP A 34 24.94 -1.95 7.48
C ASP A 34 23.88 -1.38 8.43
N MET A 35 23.85 -1.88 9.67
CA MET A 35 22.94 -1.44 10.74
C MET A 35 23.37 -0.09 11.36
N ASN A 36 24.57 0.39 11.03
CA ASN A 36 25.17 1.60 11.61
C ASN A 36 24.83 2.90 10.87
N GLU A 37 24.32 2.84 9.63
CA GLU A 37 23.71 4.01 8.99
C GLU A 37 22.31 4.21 9.57
N LYS A 38 22.20 4.99 10.66
CA LYS A 38 20.94 5.39 11.30
C LYS A 38 19.89 5.97 10.32
N THR A 39 20.30 6.34 9.10
CA THR A 39 19.53 7.03 8.06
C THR A 39 18.86 6.13 7.02
N ARG A 40 19.34 4.90 6.76
CA ARG A 40 18.80 4.09 5.63
C ARG A 40 18.01 2.88 6.10
N LYS A 41 16.84 3.13 6.66
CA LYS A 41 15.89 2.09 7.07
C LYS A 41 15.09 1.58 5.87
N SER A 42 14.68 0.32 5.91
CA SER A 42 13.95 -0.33 4.82
C SER A 42 12.59 0.35 4.60
N VAL A 43 12.06 0.26 3.39
CA VAL A 43 10.69 0.71 3.09
C VAL A 43 9.67 -0.13 3.88
N SER A 44 9.96 -1.42 4.12
CA SER A 44 9.09 -2.38 4.81
C SER A 44 8.45 -1.82 6.08
N ARG A 45 9.22 -1.33 7.04
CA ARG A 45 8.67 -0.85 8.33
C ARG A 45 7.57 0.21 8.15
N ASN A 46 7.69 1.07 7.14
CA ASN A 46 6.70 2.10 6.86
C ASN A 46 5.44 1.53 6.20
N ILE A 47 5.59 0.57 5.30
CA ILE A 47 4.47 -0.20 4.75
C ILE A 47 3.68 -0.88 5.88
N CYS A 48 4.36 -1.60 6.78
CA CYS A 48 3.76 -2.21 7.96
C CYS A 48 3.02 -1.16 8.82
N GLY A 49 3.66 0.00 9.02
CA GLY A 49 3.05 1.17 9.66
C GLY A 49 1.73 1.62 9.05
N PHE A 50 1.69 1.80 7.72
CA PHE A 50 0.50 2.23 7.00
C PHE A 50 -0.61 1.18 6.95
N LEU A 51 -0.24 -0.10 6.83
CA LEU A 51 -1.19 -1.20 6.90
C LEU A 51 -1.91 -1.18 8.25
N ASN A 52 -1.15 -1.11 9.34
CA ASN A 52 -1.69 -1.22 10.70
C ASN A 52 -2.56 -0.04 11.16
N THR A 53 -2.45 1.14 10.53
CA THR A 53 -3.39 2.23 10.82
C THR A 53 -4.75 2.04 10.18
N GLY A 54 -4.88 1.14 9.19
CA GLY A 54 -6.08 0.98 8.38
C GLY A 54 -6.40 2.15 7.45
N LYS A 55 -5.63 3.25 7.49
CA LYS A 55 -5.83 4.43 6.63
C LYS A 55 -5.13 4.31 5.28
N GLY A 56 -4.19 3.37 5.16
CA GLY A 56 -3.31 3.28 4.01
C GLY A 56 -2.26 4.38 4.00
N GLY A 57 -1.63 4.57 2.86
CA GLY A 57 -0.58 5.57 2.67
C GLY A 57 0.30 5.27 1.47
N THR A 58 1.26 6.13 1.18
CA THR A 58 2.21 5.96 0.06
C THR A 58 3.62 6.23 0.54
N VAL A 59 4.54 5.31 0.22
CA VAL A 59 5.98 5.53 0.33
C VAL A 59 6.51 5.97 -1.05
N TYR A 60 7.15 7.13 -1.10
CA TYR A 60 7.76 7.69 -2.30
C TYR A 60 9.26 7.45 -2.27
N CYS A 61 9.75 6.53 -3.11
CA CYS A 61 11.17 6.29 -3.27
C CYS A 61 11.73 7.18 -4.38
N GLY A 62 12.82 7.89 -4.11
CA GLY A 62 13.42 8.90 -4.99
C GLY A 62 13.18 10.34 -4.53
N VAL A 63 12.61 10.53 -3.34
CA VAL A 63 12.52 11.82 -2.64
C VAL A 63 13.48 11.77 -1.46
N ASP A 64 14.34 12.77 -1.31
CA ASP A 64 15.27 12.82 -0.19
C ASP A 64 14.60 13.28 1.13
N ASP A 65 15.35 13.27 2.23
CA ASP A 65 14.83 13.63 3.55
C ASP A 65 14.46 15.12 3.67
N THR A 66 14.85 15.96 2.71
CA THR A 66 14.46 17.38 2.62
C THR A 66 13.20 17.60 1.80
N GLY A 67 12.63 16.53 1.24
CA GLY A 67 11.48 16.59 0.35
C GLY A 67 11.82 16.98 -1.08
N ILE A 68 13.08 16.94 -1.49
CA ILE A 68 13.48 17.27 -2.88
C ILE A 68 13.35 16.01 -3.76
N ILE A 69 12.75 16.20 -4.93
CA ILE A 69 12.61 15.16 -5.96
C ILE A 69 13.96 14.93 -6.62
N MET A 70 14.58 13.79 -6.32
CA MET A 70 15.83 13.35 -6.95
C MET A 70 15.57 12.35 -8.07
N GLY A 71 14.61 11.44 -7.88
CA GLY A 71 14.36 10.29 -8.73
C GLY A 71 15.35 9.16 -8.50
N ILE A 72 15.03 8.00 -9.06
CA ILE A 72 15.88 6.81 -9.08
C ILE A 72 16.00 6.34 -10.52
N LYS A 73 17.24 6.18 -11.01
CA LYS A 73 17.51 5.59 -12.32
C LYS A 73 17.09 4.13 -12.34
N LEU A 74 16.12 3.80 -13.19
CA LEU A 74 15.60 2.43 -13.32
C LEU A 74 15.49 2.02 -14.79
N THR A 75 16.13 0.91 -15.12
CA THR A 75 15.78 0.14 -16.34
C THR A 75 14.48 -0.64 -16.13
N GLN A 76 13.90 -1.18 -17.20
CA GLN A 76 12.71 -2.03 -17.08
C GLN A 76 12.97 -3.26 -16.20
N TYR A 77 14.12 -3.91 -16.32
CA TYR A 77 14.47 -5.06 -15.48
C TYR A 77 14.58 -4.68 -14.00
N GLN A 78 15.06 -3.48 -13.69
CA GLN A 78 15.08 -2.99 -12.31
C GLN A 78 13.69 -2.65 -11.79
N ARG A 79 12.76 -2.17 -12.64
CA ARG A 79 11.35 -2.01 -12.25
C ARG A 79 10.72 -3.36 -11.92
N ASP A 80 10.97 -4.38 -12.76
CA ASP A 80 10.51 -5.75 -12.52
C ASP A 80 11.09 -6.33 -11.22
N HIS A 81 12.38 -6.06 -10.94
CA HIS A 81 13.00 -6.40 -9.66
C HIS A 81 12.23 -5.78 -8.48
N VAL A 82 11.97 -4.47 -8.50
CA VAL A 82 11.29 -3.79 -7.39
C VAL A 82 9.89 -4.34 -7.19
N VAL A 83 9.13 -4.60 -8.26
CA VAL A 83 7.83 -5.26 -8.18
C VAL A 83 7.97 -6.63 -7.52
N GLY A 84 8.90 -7.46 -7.98
CA GLY A 84 9.17 -8.77 -7.39
C GLY A 84 9.56 -8.72 -5.91
N SER A 85 10.43 -7.79 -5.52
CA SER A 85 10.88 -7.60 -4.13
C SER A 85 9.74 -7.13 -3.23
N LEU A 86 8.86 -6.24 -3.71
CA LEU A 86 7.64 -5.87 -2.97
C LEU A 86 6.70 -7.05 -2.79
N HIS A 87 6.50 -7.84 -3.86
CA HIS A 87 5.63 -9.01 -3.85
C HIS A 87 6.15 -10.08 -2.87
N ASP A 88 7.46 -10.28 -2.85
CA ASP A 88 8.17 -11.14 -1.91
C ASP A 88 8.02 -10.67 -0.46
N LEU A 89 8.25 -9.38 -0.20
CA LEU A 89 8.12 -8.78 1.12
C LEU A 89 6.71 -8.98 1.70
N MET A 90 5.69 -8.63 0.94
CA MET A 90 4.28 -8.68 1.37
C MET A 90 3.82 -10.09 1.72
N SER A 91 4.39 -11.11 1.08
CA SER A 91 4.12 -12.52 1.38
C SER A 91 4.73 -13.01 2.70
N ARG A 92 5.71 -12.28 3.24
CA ARG A 92 6.44 -12.63 4.47
C ARG A 92 5.95 -11.91 5.71
N TYR A 93 5.07 -10.94 5.54
CA TYR A 93 4.38 -10.35 6.68
C TYR A 93 3.54 -11.41 7.37
N THR A 94 3.25 -11.18 8.64
CA THR A 94 2.38 -12.07 9.42
C THR A 94 1.17 -11.28 9.91
N PRO A 95 -0.03 -11.52 9.36
CA PRO A 95 -0.33 -12.43 8.24
C PRO A 95 0.20 -11.90 6.88
N PRO A 96 0.29 -12.75 5.84
CA PRO A 96 0.64 -12.27 4.49
C PRO A 96 -0.35 -11.21 3.99
N VAL A 97 0.16 -10.18 3.31
CA VAL A 97 -0.68 -9.07 2.83
C VAL A 97 -1.33 -9.42 1.49
N PRO A 98 -2.67 -9.34 1.37
CA PRO A 98 -3.38 -9.56 0.11
C PRO A 98 -2.98 -8.59 -1.00
N ARG A 99 -3.08 -9.02 -2.26
CA ARG A 99 -2.64 -8.24 -3.45
C ARG A 99 -3.45 -6.97 -3.69
N ASP A 100 -4.71 -6.96 -3.30
CA ASP A 100 -5.63 -5.81 -3.37
C ASP A 100 -5.32 -4.74 -2.31
N ARG A 101 -4.46 -5.03 -1.31
CA ARG A 101 -4.09 -4.08 -0.25
C ARG A 101 -2.92 -3.19 -0.61
N TYR A 102 -2.26 -3.40 -1.75
CA TYR A 102 -1.20 -2.51 -2.21
C TYR A 102 -1.05 -2.49 -3.72
N SER A 103 -0.42 -1.43 -4.20
CA SER A 103 -0.01 -1.31 -5.59
C SER A 103 1.33 -0.56 -5.68
N ILE A 104 1.96 -0.64 -6.84
CA ILE A 104 3.22 0.04 -7.11
C ILE A 104 3.12 0.81 -8.43
N ARG A 105 3.56 2.07 -8.42
CA ARG A 105 3.66 2.89 -9.63
C ARG A 105 5.07 3.41 -9.82
N PHE A 106 5.48 3.54 -11.08
CA PHE A 106 6.73 4.17 -11.47
C PHE A 106 6.39 5.44 -12.23
N VAL A 107 6.54 6.58 -11.58
CA VAL A 107 6.20 7.90 -12.14
C VAL A 107 7.48 8.54 -12.66
N PRO A 108 7.56 8.92 -13.95
CA PRO A 108 8.79 9.49 -14.51
C PRO A 108 9.15 10.82 -13.85
N VAL A 109 10.45 11.03 -13.65
CA VAL A 109 11.02 12.30 -13.22
C VAL A 109 11.67 12.95 -14.43
N LEU A 110 11.23 14.18 -14.72
CA LEU A 110 11.69 14.97 -15.85
C LEU A 110 12.60 16.09 -15.35
N ASP A 111 13.57 16.46 -16.17
CA ASP A 111 14.35 17.67 -15.93
C ASP A 111 13.45 18.91 -16.13
N SER A 112 13.63 19.92 -15.27
CA SER A 112 12.89 21.19 -15.35
C SER A 112 13.10 21.91 -16.69
N ASN A 113 14.23 21.68 -17.35
CA ASN A 113 14.59 22.27 -18.64
C ASN A 113 13.82 21.67 -19.83
N ILE A 114 13.06 20.58 -19.63
CA ILE A 114 12.30 19.94 -20.71
C ILE A 114 11.05 20.78 -21.04
N PRO A 115 10.85 21.21 -22.30
CA PRO A 115 9.67 21.95 -22.73
C PRO A 115 8.38 21.16 -22.52
N LEU A 116 7.28 21.85 -22.14
CA LEU A 116 5.98 21.25 -21.82
C LEU A 116 5.47 20.28 -22.91
N GLU A 117 5.60 20.67 -24.17
CA GLU A 117 5.18 19.88 -25.34
C GLU A 117 5.84 18.51 -25.40
N ARG A 118 7.11 18.40 -24.98
CA ARG A 118 7.85 17.13 -24.96
C ARG A 118 7.62 16.29 -23.71
N ARG A 119 7.04 16.88 -22.65
CA ARG A 119 6.82 16.15 -21.39
C ARG A 119 5.81 15.03 -21.58
N GLU A 120 4.75 15.28 -22.35
CA GLU A 120 3.73 14.25 -22.61
C GLU A 120 4.32 13.04 -23.34
N ASP A 121 5.10 13.27 -24.40
CA ASP A 121 5.77 12.19 -25.15
C ASP A 121 6.68 11.34 -24.25
N LEU A 122 7.48 11.99 -23.41
CA LEU A 122 8.37 11.31 -22.47
C LEU A 122 7.62 10.52 -21.40
N CYS A 123 6.45 11.00 -20.97
CA CYS A 123 5.62 10.30 -20.01
C CYS A 123 4.88 9.09 -20.62
N MET A 124 4.62 9.14 -21.93
CA MET A 124 3.97 8.06 -22.67
C MET A 124 4.94 6.98 -23.17
N TYR A 125 6.25 7.22 -23.03
CA TYR A 125 7.28 6.24 -23.34
C TYR A 125 7.11 4.97 -22.49
N ASP A 126 7.02 3.81 -23.15
CA ASP A 126 6.93 2.51 -22.49
C ASP A 126 8.23 1.71 -22.69
N PRO A 127 9.12 1.69 -21.67
CA PRO A 127 10.35 0.90 -21.68
C PRO A 127 10.12 -0.60 -21.92
N LYS A 128 8.92 -1.13 -21.68
CA LYS A 128 8.62 -2.56 -21.90
C LYS A 128 8.71 -2.98 -23.36
N LYS A 129 8.53 -2.04 -24.29
CA LYS A 129 8.58 -2.31 -25.74
C LYS A 129 10.00 -2.57 -26.26
N HIS A 130 11.02 -2.20 -25.48
CA HIS A 130 12.42 -2.21 -25.90
C HIS A 130 13.28 -3.19 -25.12
N VAL A 131 12.67 -4.15 -24.42
CA VAL A 131 13.39 -5.17 -23.65
C VAL A 131 13.07 -6.58 -24.11
N ASP A 132 14.06 -7.45 -24.02
CA ASP A 132 13.92 -8.85 -24.38
C ASP A 132 13.02 -9.59 -23.39
N GLY A 133 11.95 -10.20 -23.91
CA GLY A 133 10.96 -10.90 -23.11
C GLY A 133 11.52 -12.14 -22.40
N GLN A 134 12.58 -12.76 -22.92
CA GLN A 134 13.20 -13.92 -22.29
C GLN A 134 14.06 -13.49 -21.08
N SER A 135 14.83 -12.42 -21.25
CA SER A 135 15.64 -11.82 -20.18
C SER A 135 14.77 -11.31 -19.02
N ARG A 136 13.56 -10.80 -19.30
CA ARG A 136 12.59 -10.41 -18.25
C ARG A 136 12.13 -11.57 -17.36
N LYS A 137 12.24 -12.82 -17.81
CA LYS A 137 11.88 -14.02 -17.02
C LYS A 137 13.02 -14.50 -16.14
N ALA A 138 14.22 -13.94 -16.28
CA ALA A 138 15.35 -14.32 -15.44
C ALA A 138 15.05 -14.02 -13.97
N LEU A 139 15.41 -14.96 -13.09
CA LEU A 139 15.15 -14.84 -11.66
C LEU A 139 15.95 -13.67 -11.07
N HIS A 140 15.27 -12.77 -10.40
CA HIS A 140 15.90 -11.70 -9.64
C HIS A 140 16.38 -12.21 -8.29
N LEU A 141 17.48 -11.63 -7.80
CA LEU A 141 18.00 -11.89 -6.46
C LEU A 141 17.35 -10.91 -5.48
N PHE A 142 16.41 -11.40 -4.68
CA PHE A 142 15.78 -10.64 -3.59
C PHE A 142 16.48 -10.89 -2.25
N ARG A 143 16.17 -10.06 -1.24
CA ARG A 143 16.60 -10.27 0.16
C ARG A 143 18.12 -10.38 0.31
N SER A 144 18.86 -9.67 -0.54
CA SER A 144 20.31 -9.72 -0.55
C SER A 144 20.88 -8.33 -0.63
N GLN A 145 22.00 -8.13 0.05
CA GLN A 145 22.84 -6.95 -0.12
C GLN A 145 23.64 -7.01 -1.43
N ARG A 146 23.72 -8.19 -2.06
CA ARG A 146 24.40 -8.38 -3.33
C ARG A 146 23.58 -7.79 -4.46
N ARG A 147 24.27 -7.29 -5.48
CA ARG A 147 23.64 -6.76 -6.69
C ARG A 147 22.98 -7.88 -7.47
N CYS A 148 21.80 -7.60 -7.99
CA CYS A 148 21.12 -8.48 -8.91
C CYS A 148 21.71 -8.31 -10.32
N TRP A 149 21.55 -9.31 -11.18
CA TRP A 149 21.97 -9.23 -12.60
C TRP A 149 21.43 -7.97 -13.30
N CYS A 150 20.22 -7.49 -12.96
CA CYS A 150 19.63 -6.30 -13.55
C CYS A 150 20.37 -5.00 -13.19
N ASP A 151 21.12 -4.99 -12.09
CA ASP A 151 21.96 -3.85 -11.71
C ASP A 151 23.27 -3.82 -12.47
N GLU A 152 23.84 -5.00 -12.74
CA GLU A 152 25.02 -5.12 -13.58
C GLU A 152 24.67 -4.86 -15.05
N ASP A 153 23.51 -5.32 -15.52
CA ASP A 153 22.97 -4.99 -16.85
C ASP A 153 22.75 -3.48 -17.03
N ALA A 154 22.10 -2.83 -16.06
CA ALA A 154 21.90 -1.38 -16.09
C ALA A 154 23.22 -0.60 -16.16
N LYS A 155 24.26 -1.08 -15.46
CA LYS A 155 25.60 -0.47 -15.53
C LYS A 155 26.24 -0.65 -16.89
N LYS A 156 26.19 -1.86 -17.46
CA LYS A 156 26.71 -2.11 -18.80
C LYS A 156 26.01 -1.23 -19.83
N MET A 157 24.68 -1.15 -19.77
CA MET A 157 23.91 -0.27 -20.66
C MET A 157 24.32 1.20 -20.54
N ALA A 158 24.51 1.71 -19.32
CA ALA A 158 24.87 3.09 -19.09
C ALA A 158 26.32 3.42 -19.52
N PHE A 159 27.29 2.58 -19.15
CA PHE A 159 28.71 2.85 -19.37
C PHE A 159 29.24 2.37 -20.73
N GLU A 160 28.84 1.18 -21.17
CA GLU A 160 29.38 0.55 -22.38
C GLU A 160 28.55 0.92 -23.62
N CYS A 161 27.22 1.05 -23.46
CA CYS A 161 26.32 1.35 -24.57
C CYS A 161 25.86 2.82 -24.62
N GLY A 162 26.20 3.63 -23.62
CA GLY A 162 25.81 5.05 -23.55
C GLY A 162 24.30 5.28 -23.44
N VAL A 163 23.53 4.29 -22.99
CA VAL A 163 22.07 4.38 -22.88
C VAL A 163 21.70 5.26 -21.69
N ILE A 164 20.90 6.30 -21.94
CA ILE A 164 20.39 7.18 -20.88
C ILE A 164 19.25 6.48 -20.16
N ILE A 165 19.47 6.16 -18.88
CA ILE A 165 18.44 5.58 -18.01
C ILE A 165 17.61 6.70 -17.38
N CYS A 166 16.30 6.62 -17.56
CA CYS A 166 15.35 7.58 -16.99
C CYS A 166 15.23 7.46 -15.47
N ASP A 167 14.97 8.59 -14.83
CA ASP A 167 14.68 8.69 -13.40
C ASP A 167 13.19 8.48 -13.13
N TYR A 168 12.88 7.81 -12.03
CA TYR A 168 11.50 7.55 -11.58
C TYR A 168 11.35 7.79 -10.08
N ILE A 169 10.15 8.24 -9.68
CA ILE A 169 9.65 8.05 -8.33
C ILE A 169 8.91 6.71 -8.28
N ILE A 170 9.27 5.88 -7.30
CA ILE A 170 8.55 4.63 -7.02
C ILE A 170 7.52 4.94 -5.94
N GLU A 171 6.25 4.84 -6.29
CA GLU A 171 5.16 4.99 -5.34
C GLU A 171 4.70 3.61 -4.90
N VAL A 172 5.01 3.24 -3.66
CA VAL A 172 4.45 2.03 -3.03
C VAL A 172 3.22 2.45 -2.25
N ILE A 173 2.05 2.07 -2.76
CA ILE A 173 0.75 2.51 -2.27
C ILE A 173 0.15 1.39 -1.43
N VAL A 174 -0.22 1.70 -0.19
CA VAL A 174 -1.01 0.86 0.69
C VAL A 174 -2.44 1.37 0.67
N HIS A 175 -3.38 0.50 0.33
CA HIS A 175 -4.79 0.85 0.25
C HIS A 175 -5.43 0.87 1.65
N PRO A 176 -6.37 1.81 1.90
CA PRO A 176 -7.10 1.86 3.17
C PRO A 176 -7.85 0.55 3.40
N TRP A 177 -8.00 0.17 4.67
CA TRP A 177 -8.81 -0.97 5.05
C TRP A 177 -10.29 -0.60 4.93
N ASN A 178 -11.03 -1.44 4.21
CA ASN A 178 -12.47 -1.41 4.18
C ASN A 178 -12.99 -2.83 4.43
N ALA A 179 -13.72 -3.03 5.52
CA ALA A 179 -14.22 -4.35 5.90
C ALA A 179 -15.23 -4.93 4.90
N ASP A 180 -15.88 -4.11 4.07
CA ASP A 180 -16.86 -4.60 3.10
C ASP A 180 -16.20 -4.99 1.76
N GLN A 181 -14.98 -4.49 1.51
CA GLN A 181 -14.32 -4.61 0.21
C GLN A 181 -13.01 -5.40 0.27
N CYS A 182 -12.33 -5.40 1.42
CA CYS A 182 -11.03 -6.02 1.59
C CYS A 182 -11.17 -7.46 2.10
N GLN A 183 -10.41 -8.36 1.49
CA GLN A 183 -10.26 -9.72 1.96
C GLN A 183 -9.18 -9.82 3.06
N GLY A 184 -9.22 -10.90 3.84
CA GLY A 184 -8.15 -11.25 4.78
C GLY A 184 -8.24 -10.57 6.15
N GLY A 185 -9.41 -10.07 6.55
CA GLY A 185 -9.62 -9.62 7.92
C GLY A 185 -9.94 -10.78 8.86
N ILE A 186 -10.01 -10.44 10.15
CA ILE A 186 -10.15 -11.42 11.22
C ILE A 186 -11.63 -11.68 11.46
N GLY A 187 -12.03 -12.93 11.22
CA GLY A 187 -13.39 -13.45 11.45
C GLY A 187 -14.35 -13.13 10.30
N ASP A 188 -15.10 -14.14 9.86
CA ASP A 188 -15.99 -14.04 8.70
C ASP A 188 -17.15 -13.06 8.93
N LEU A 189 -17.61 -12.95 10.18
CA LEU A 189 -18.77 -12.12 10.53
C LEU A 189 -18.43 -10.64 10.70
N LEU A 190 -17.28 -10.32 11.32
CA LEU A 190 -16.91 -8.95 11.67
C LEU A 190 -15.89 -8.33 10.70
N ASN A 191 -15.18 -9.18 9.96
CA ASN A 191 -14.05 -8.85 9.08
C ASN A 191 -13.18 -7.73 9.69
N VAL A 192 -12.66 -7.99 10.89
CA VAL A 192 -11.91 -6.98 11.65
C VAL A 192 -10.59 -6.71 10.94
N HIS A 193 -10.16 -5.45 10.96
CA HIS A 193 -8.89 -5.04 10.37
C HIS A 193 -7.72 -5.88 10.91
N PRO A 194 -6.99 -6.61 10.04
CA PRO A 194 -5.86 -7.42 10.47
C PRO A 194 -4.69 -6.52 10.87
N ILE A 195 -4.00 -6.91 11.94
CA ILE A 195 -2.74 -6.27 12.35
C ILE A 195 -1.58 -7.13 11.85
N TYR A 196 -0.63 -6.47 11.19
CA TYR A 196 0.51 -7.08 10.52
C TYR A 196 1.79 -6.90 11.33
N ALA A 197 2.54 -7.98 11.45
CA ALA A 197 3.96 -7.95 11.77
C ALA A 197 4.78 -7.89 10.47
N ASP A 198 5.87 -7.13 10.48
CA ASP A 198 6.82 -7.07 9.37
C ASP A 198 7.60 -8.39 9.20
N GLU A 199 8.52 -8.44 8.24
CA GLU A 199 9.35 -9.61 7.96
C GLU A 199 10.25 -10.05 9.13
N ALA A 200 10.44 -9.19 10.13
CA ALA A 200 11.21 -9.44 11.34
C ALA A 200 10.31 -9.69 12.57
N GLY A 201 9.00 -9.88 12.38
CA GLY A 201 8.04 -10.13 13.46
C GLY A 201 7.75 -8.91 14.33
N LYS A 202 7.95 -7.69 13.81
CA LYS A 202 7.76 -6.43 14.56
C LYS A 202 6.50 -5.71 14.10
N PHE A 203 5.78 -5.16 15.07
CA PHE A 203 4.58 -4.36 14.84
C PHE A 203 4.93 -2.89 14.78
N TYR A 204 4.59 -2.24 13.67
CA TYR A 204 4.79 -0.82 13.47
C TYR A 204 3.45 -0.13 13.20
N PHE A 205 3.27 1.06 13.76
CA PHE A 205 2.12 1.92 13.48
C PHE A 205 2.62 3.30 13.12
N ARG A 206 2.05 3.87 12.05
CA ARG A 206 2.31 5.23 11.64
C ARG A 206 1.60 6.22 12.57
N ARG A 207 2.31 7.27 13.00
CA ARG A 207 1.79 8.38 13.80
C ARG A 207 2.33 9.70 13.27
N LEU A 208 1.47 10.51 12.64
CA LEU A 208 1.92 11.71 11.91
C LEU A 208 3.10 11.30 11.01
N ALA A 209 4.22 12.02 11.04
CA ALA A 209 5.44 11.71 10.29
C ALA A 209 6.39 10.69 10.97
N SER A 210 5.92 9.92 11.95
CA SER A 210 6.79 9.02 12.74
C SER A 210 6.29 7.58 12.77
N LEU A 211 7.21 6.64 12.93
CA LEU A 211 6.90 5.22 13.04
C LEU A 211 7.16 4.72 14.46
N ARG A 212 6.09 4.30 15.15
CA ARG A 212 6.18 3.75 16.51
C ARG A 212 6.13 2.21 16.46
N LYS A 213 7.04 1.57 17.19
CA LYS A 213 7.03 0.12 17.40
C LYS A 213 6.14 -0.21 18.60
N TYR A 214 5.35 -1.27 18.48
CA TYR A 214 4.49 -1.77 19.54
C TYR A 214 4.90 -3.19 19.97
N SER A 215 4.62 -3.51 21.23
CA SER A 215 4.72 -4.86 21.76
C SER A 215 3.51 -5.71 21.36
N LEU A 216 3.66 -7.03 21.39
CA LEU A 216 2.55 -7.95 21.15
C LEU A 216 1.40 -7.70 22.14
N TYR A 217 1.71 -7.45 23.41
CA TYR A 217 0.71 -7.17 24.43
C TYR A 217 -0.16 -5.94 24.09
N GLU A 218 0.48 -4.82 23.71
CA GLU A 218 -0.25 -3.63 23.29
C GLU A 218 -1.11 -3.90 22.05
N VAL A 219 -0.58 -4.64 21.07
CA VAL A 219 -1.31 -5.00 19.85
C VAL A 219 -2.55 -5.85 20.16
N THR A 220 -2.42 -6.85 21.04
CA THR A 220 -3.53 -7.70 21.46
C THR A 220 -4.62 -6.88 22.13
N LEU A 221 -4.26 -6.00 23.06
CA LEU A 221 -5.23 -5.13 23.75
C LEU A 221 -6.00 -4.24 22.75
N TRP A 222 -5.31 -3.69 21.75
CA TRP A 222 -5.94 -2.89 20.70
C TRP A 222 -6.87 -3.73 19.82
N ALA A 223 -6.48 -4.95 19.46
CA ALA A 223 -7.30 -5.87 18.68
C ALA A 223 -8.58 -6.27 19.43
N GLU A 224 -8.46 -6.56 20.73
CA GLU A 224 -9.60 -6.89 21.60
C GLU A 224 -10.59 -5.72 21.71
N LEU A 225 -10.09 -4.49 21.89
CA LEU A 225 -10.91 -3.29 21.95
C LEU A 225 -11.65 -3.04 20.62
N GLU A 226 -10.96 -3.16 19.49
CA GLU A 226 -11.56 -2.95 18.18
C GLU A 226 -12.61 -4.02 17.84
N ALA A 227 -12.32 -5.29 18.15
CA ALA A 227 -13.27 -6.39 17.99
C ALA A 227 -14.52 -6.18 18.87
N SER A 228 -14.33 -5.74 20.11
CA SER A 228 -15.43 -5.44 21.04
C SER A 228 -16.30 -4.29 20.54
N ARG A 229 -15.69 -3.20 20.05
CA ARG A 229 -16.40 -2.05 19.48
C ARG A 229 -17.25 -2.45 18.28
N ARG A 230 -16.68 -3.17 17.31
CA ARG A 230 -17.42 -3.64 16.13
C ARG A 230 -18.54 -4.60 16.49
N SER A 231 -18.30 -5.49 17.45
CA SER A 231 -19.33 -6.42 17.93
C SER A 231 -20.53 -5.66 18.51
N GLN A 232 -20.27 -4.60 19.30
CA GLN A 232 -21.31 -3.75 19.85
C GLN A 232 -22.10 -3.01 18.76
N GLU A 233 -21.42 -2.44 17.76
CA GLU A 233 -22.04 -1.77 16.62
C GLU A 233 -22.96 -2.73 15.84
N LEU A 234 -22.51 -3.96 15.59
CA LEU A 234 -23.30 -4.99 14.91
C LEU A 234 -24.52 -5.41 15.73
N ILE A 235 -24.34 -5.64 17.03
CA ILE A 235 -25.45 -6.01 17.94
C ILE A 235 -26.52 -4.92 17.93
N GLU A 236 -26.12 -3.65 18.00
CA GLU A 236 -27.06 -2.53 18.00
C GLU A 236 -27.79 -2.40 16.66
N SER A 237 -27.08 -2.58 15.54
CA SER A 237 -27.69 -2.61 14.21
C SER A 237 -28.74 -3.72 14.08
N LEU A 238 -28.40 -4.95 14.53
CA LEU A 238 -29.32 -6.09 14.49
C LEU A 238 -30.54 -5.88 15.40
N LYS A 239 -30.36 -5.29 16.59
CA LYS A 239 -31.49 -4.95 17.48
C LYS A 239 -32.46 -3.98 16.82
N ASN A 240 -31.93 -2.96 16.13
CA ASN A 240 -32.76 -1.99 15.41
C ASN A 240 -33.53 -2.66 14.27
N GLN A 241 -32.89 -3.54 13.50
CA GLN A 241 -33.56 -4.31 12.43
C GLN A 241 -34.66 -5.23 12.97
N ILE A 242 -34.42 -5.92 14.09
CA ILE A 242 -35.44 -6.77 14.74
C ILE A 242 -36.65 -5.92 15.14
N LYS A 243 -36.42 -4.75 15.76
CA LYS A 243 -37.49 -3.83 16.18
C LYS A 243 -38.30 -3.29 15.00
N GLU A 244 -37.65 -2.94 13.90
CA GLU A 244 -38.33 -2.52 12.66
C GLU A 244 -39.19 -3.65 12.08
N LEU A 245 -38.68 -4.88 12.08
CA LEU A 245 -39.42 -6.05 11.61
C LEU A 245 -40.63 -6.36 12.51
N GLU A 246 -40.51 -6.23 13.82
CA GLU A 246 -41.62 -6.38 14.77
C GLU A 246 -42.71 -5.32 14.52
N LEU A 247 -42.34 -4.05 14.36
CA LEU A 247 -43.26 -2.96 14.02
C LEU A 247 -43.96 -3.18 12.67
N SER A 248 -43.25 -3.72 11.67
CA SER A 248 -43.82 -4.06 10.37
C SER A 248 -44.81 -5.23 10.43
N LYS A 249 -44.60 -6.19 11.34
CA LYS A 249 -45.50 -7.33 11.58
C LYS A 249 -46.76 -6.92 12.32
N ASP A 250 -46.65 -5.99 13.27
CA ASP A 250 -47.81 -5.53 14.04
C ASP A 250 -48.74 -4.64 13.20
N SER A 251 -48.18 -3.84 12.29
CA SER A 251 -48.96 -3.04 11.32
C SER A 251 -49.64 -3.89 10.22
N SER A 252 -49.07 -5.03 9.85
CA SER A 252 -49.70 -5.99 8.91
C SER A 252 -50.74 -6.91 9.56
N ARG A 253 -50.70 -7.10 10.89
CA ARG A 253 -51.79 -7.77 11.65
C ARG A 253 -53.02 -6.89 11.86
N GLN A 254 -52.82 -5.58 12.10
CA GLN A 254 -53.95 -4.64 12.27
C GLN A 254 -54.77 -4.41 10.99
N THR A 255 -54.20 -4.66 9.81
CA THR A 255 -54.91 -4.57 8.52
C THR A 255 -55.68 -5.84 8.17
N SER A 256 -55.34 -7.00 8.73
CA SER A 256 -56.11 -8.24 8.53
C SER A 256 -57.30 -8.39 9.48
N ASP A 257 -57.31 -7.71 10.63
CA ASP A 257 -58.42 -7.77 11.60
C ASP A 257 -59.55 -6.77 11.27
N SER A 258 -59.33 -5.79 10.39
CA SER A 258 -60.36 -4.85 9.94
C SER A 258 -61.28 -5.38 8.82
N ASP A 259 -60.92 -6.50 8.16
CA ASP A 259 -61.70 -7.08 7.06
C ASP A 259 -62.66 -8.21 7.50
N ASN A 260 -62.74 -8.52 8.80
CA ASN A 260 -63.58 -9.61 9.34
C ASN A 260 -64.80 -9.13 10.16
N ASN A 261 -65.19 -7.85 10.07
CA ASN A 261 -66.30 -7.30 10.87
C ASN A 261 -67.48 -6.75 10.05
N ASP A 262 -67.76 -7.35 8.89
CA ASP A 262 -69.00 -7.15 8.12
C ASP A 262 -69.67 -8.51 7.88
N GLY A 263 -70.51 -8.97 8.81
CA GLY A 263 -71.24 -10.21 8.59
C GLY A 263 -72.06 -10.76 9.73
N GLU A 264 -72.97 -9.96 10.33
CA GLU A 264 -74.21 -10.51 10.91
C GLU A 264 -75.22 -9.40 11.17
N TYR A 265 -76.11 -9.14 10.21
CA TYR A 265 -77.47 -8.62 10.48
C TYR A 265 -78.39 -9.02 9.32
N TYR A 266 -79.41 -9.80 9.69
CA TYR A 266 -80.61 -10.28 8.96
C TYR A 266 -80.49 -11.54 8.10
#